data_AF-A0A950HKB5-F1
#
_entry.id   AF-A0A950HKB5-F1
#
_cell.length_a   1.000
_cell.length_b   1.000
_cell.length_c   1.000
_cell.angle_alpha   90.00
_cell.angle_beta   90.00
_cell.angle_gamma   90.00
#
_symmetry.space_group_name_H-M   'P 1'
#
loop_
_entity.id
_entity.type
_entity.pdbx_description
1 polymer ?
#
loop_
_entity_poly.entity_id
_entity_poly.type
_entity_poly.pdbx_seq_one_letter_code
_entity_poly.pdbx_strand_id
1 'polypeptide(L)'
;MTWQALPWALLGSALLVCLGLLLGATWTTQLLQARLRRQAEERRRLNAEWLAVRAARRQGGRCPRCASPLPEQDWYSASDPAQDPPDDD
;
A
#
# COMPACT_ATOMS: atom_id res chain seq x y z
N MET A 1 -50.77 -27.08 12.89
CA MET A 1 -50.80 -25.76 13.55
C MET A 1 -49.37 -25.24 13.70
N THR A 2 -48.79 -24.64 12.65
CA THR A 2 -47.43 -24.04 12.71
C THR A 2 -47.28 -22.78 11.83
N TRP A 3 -48.33 -22.36 11.11
CA TRP A 3 -48.30 -21.21 10.21
C TRP A 3 -47.96 -19.87 10.91
N GLN A 4 -48.20 -19.77 12.21
CA GLN A 4 -47.83 -18.59 13.00
C GLN A 4 -46.34 -18.53 13.37
N ALA A 5 -45.60 -19.64 13.29
CA ALA A 5 -44.18 -19.68 13.62
C ALA A 5 -43.27 -19.29 12.44
N LEU A 6 -43.76 -19.42 11.21
CA LEU A 6 -43.07 -19.01 9.98
C LEU A 6 -42.57 -17.55 9.99
N PRO A 7 -43.38 -16.54 10.31
CA PRO A 7 -42.92 -15.15 10.34
C PRO A 7 -41.85 -14.91 11.40
N TRP A 8 -41.98 -15.54 12.58
CA TRP A 8 -40.98 -15.44 13.64
C TRP A 8 -39.65 -16.11 13.28
N ALA A 9 -39.71 -17.26 12.61
CA ALA A 9 -38.52 -17.96 12.12
C ALA A 9 -37.79 -17.15 11.04
N LEU A 10 -38.52 -16.51 10.12
CA LEU A 10 -37.94 -15.63 9.10
C LEU A 10 -37.32 -14.36 9.71
N LEU A 11 -37.97 -13.76 10.70
CA LEU A 11 -37.42 -12.63 11.44
C LEU A 11 -36.14 -13.01 12.18
N GLY A 12 -36.16 -14.16 12.86
CA GLY A 12 -34.99 -14.68 13.58
C GLY A 12 -33.80 -14.96 12.65
N SER A 13 -34.05 -15.61 11.51
CA SER A 13 -32.99 -15.90 10.54
C SER A 13 -32.43 -14.63 9.89
N ALA A 14 -33.30 -13.67 9.54
CA ALA A 14 -32.87 -12.37 9.03
C ALA A 14 -31.99 -11.62 10.05
N LEU A 15 -32.40 -11.58 11.32
CA LEU A 15 -31.62 -10.99 12.40
C LEU A 15 -30.25 -11.64 12.56
N LEU A 16 -30.19 -12.98 12.54
CA LEU A 16 -28.94 -13.75 12.62
C LEU A 16 -28.00 -13.43 11.47
N VAL A 17 -28.52 -13.34 10.24
CA VAL A 17 -27.74 -12.96 9.05
C VAL A 17 -27.21 -11.53 9.21
N CYS A 18 -28.05 -10.58 9.62
CA CYS A 18 -27.63 -9.20 9.85
C CYS A 18 -26.55 -9.11 10.93
N LEU A 19 -26.70 -9.83 12.04
CA LEU A 19 -25.71 -9.87 13.11
C LEU A 19 -24.40 -10.46 12.60
N GLY A 20 -24.44 -11.59 11.89
CA GLY A 20 -23.27 -12.23 11.31
C GLY A 20 -22.52 -11.29 10.35
N LEU A 21 -23.25 -10.57 9.49
CA LEU A 21 -22.66 -9.57 8.58
C LEU A 21 -22.02 -8.41 9.34
N LEU A 22 -22.68 -7.87 10.37
CA LEU A 22 -22.14 -6.78 11.18
C LEU A 22 -20.88 -7.21 11.94
N LEU A 23 -20.88 -8.41 12.54
CA LEU A 23 -19.71 -8.95 13.23
C LEU A 23 -18.56 -9.22 12.24
N GLY A 24 -18.85 -9.81 11.09
CA GLY A 24 -17.84 -10.04 10.05
C GLY A 24 -17.24 -8.72 9.52
N ALA A 25 -18.07 -7.73 9.25
CA ALA A 25 -17.63 -6.42 8.77
C ALA A 25 -16.79 -5.67 9.81
N THR A 26 -17.21 -5.65 11.08
CA THR A 26 -16.43 -4.99 12.15
C THR A 26 -15.09 -5.66 12.37
N TRP A 27 -15.03 -6.99 12.35
CA TRP A 27 -13.78 -7.72 12.54
C TRP A 27 -12.80 -7.52 11.37
N THR A 28 -13.31 -7.59 10.13
CA THR A 28 -12.51 -7.33 8.92
C THR A 28 -12.00 -5.90 8.86
N THR A 29 -12.84 -4.90 9.17
CA THR A 29 -12.42 -3.50 9.16
C THR A 29 -11.36 -3.19 10.22
N GLN A 30 -11.46 -3.76 11.43
CA GLN A 30 -10.41 -3.58 12.46
C GLN A 30 -9.07 -4.18 12.03
N LEU A 31 -9.08 -5.39 11.46
CA LEU A 31 -7.88 -6.05 10.92
C LEU A 31 -7.26 -5.26 9.76
N LEU A 32 -8.10 -4.79 8.82
CA LEU A 32 -7.63 -3.98 7.71
C LEU A 32 -7.07 -2.64 8.20
N GLN A 33 -7.73 -1.94 9.11
CA GLN A 33 -7.25 -0.66 9.64
C GLN A 33 -5.86 -0.79 10.27
N ALA A 34 -5.61 -1.86 11.03
CA ALA A 34 -4.30 -2.12 11.60
C ALA A 34 -3.22 -2.31 10.52
N ARG A 35 -3.52 -3.07 9.47
CA ARG A 35 -2.59 -3.27 8.34
C ARG A 35 -2.38 -2.00 7.51
N LEU A 36 -3.45 -1.25 7.23
CA LEU A 36 -3.39 -0.01 6.46
C LEU A 36 -2.55 1.06 7.19
N ARG A 37 -2.64 1.14 8.52
CA ARG A 37 -1.78 2.02 9.31
C ARG A 37 -0.30 1.65 9.18
N ARG A 38 0.03 0.35 9.29
CA ARG A 38 1.41 -0.13 9.09
C ARG A 38 1.91 0.15 7.68
N GLN A 39 1.10 -0.10 6.65
CA GLN A 39 1.45 0.21 5.27
C GLN A 39 1.64 1.72 5.02
N ALA A 40 0.83 2.56 5.66
CA ALA A 40 0.99 4.01 5.56
C ALA A 40 2.30 4.47 6.23
N GLU A 41 2.68 3.88 7.36
CA GLU A 41 3.96 4.15 8.03
C GLU A 41 5.16 3.67 7.21
N GLU A 42 5.10 2.48 6.62
CA GLU A 42 6.12 1.98 5.69
C GLU A 42 6.28 2.90 4.48
N ARG A 43 5.16 3.33 3.87
CA ARG A 43 5.20 4.32 2.78
C ARG A 43 5.82 5.63 3.21
N ARG A 44 5.58 6.10 4.44
CA ARG A 44 6.22 7.31 4.98
C ARG A 44 7.72 7.14 5.14
N ARG A 45 8.18 5.99 5.65
CA ARG A 45 9.61 5.67 5.79
C ARG A 45 10.30 5.62 4.42
N LEU A 46 9.76 4.84 3.49
CA LEU A 46 10.29 4.76 2.13
C LEU A 46 10.30 6.13 1.44
N ASN A 47 9.23 6.92 1.57
CA ASN A 47 9.19 8.25 0.97
C ASN A 47 10.23 9.19 1.59
N ALA A 48 10.52 9.09 2.89
CA ALA A 48 11.57 9.87 3.55
C ALA A 48 12.97 9.51 3.01
N GLU A 49 13.26 8.22 2.81
CA GLU A 49 14.50 7.74 2.21
C GLU A 49 14.63 8.22 0.75
N TRP A 50 13.57 8.10 -0.04
CA TRP A 50 13.54 8.59 -1.41
C TRP A 50 13.68 10.11 -1.51
N LEU A 51 13.15 10.86 -0.55
CA LEU A 51 13.35 12.30 -0.45
C LEU A 51 14.82 12.65 -0.19
N ALA A 52 15.51 11.91 0.69
CA ALA A 52 16.93 12.09 0.95
C ALA A 52 17.77 11.80 -0.31
N VAL A 53 17.49 10.70 -1.01
CA VAL A 53 18.15 10.36 -2.29
C VAL A 53 17.89 11.43 -3.36
N ARG A 54 16.64 11.91 -3.47
CA ARG A 54 16.28 12.97 -4.43
C ARG A 54 16.95 14.30 -4.08
N ALA A 55 17.07 14.62 -2.79
CA ALA A 55 17.79 15.81 -2.34
C ALA A 55 19.29 15.73 -2.65
N ALA A 56 19.92 14.58 -2.39
CA ALA A 56 21.31 14.33 -2.76
C ALA A 56 21.53 14.42 -4.27
N ARG A 57 20.63 13.85 -5.08
CA ARG A 57 20.67 14.00 -6.54
C ARG A 57 20.50 15.44 -7.01
N ARG A 58 19.60 16.23 -6.41
CA ARG A 58 19.48 17.66 -6.74
C ARG A 58 20.74 18.45 -6.38
N GLN A 59 21.46 18.06 -5.33
CA GLN A 59 22.72 18.68 -4.95
C GLN A 59 23.85 18.28 -5.89
N GLY A 60 23.98 16.99 -6.21
CA GLY A 60 24.95 16.47 -7.19
C GLY A 60 24.63 16.86 -8.64
N GLY A 61 23.39 17.25 -8.90
CA GLY A 61 22.89 17.66 -10.20
C GLY A 61 23.02 19.13 -10.53
N ARG A 62 23.84 19.84 -9.77
CA ARG A 62 24.25 21.19 -10.10
C ARG A 62 25.73 21.14 -10.41
N CYS A 63 26.13 21.79 -11.49
CA CYS A 63 27.53 21.86 -11.85
C CYS A 63 28.30 22.57 -10.72
N PRO A 64 29.37 21.98 -10.14
CA PRO A 64 30.11 22.58 -9.03
C PRO A 64 30.78 23.91 -9.41
N ARG A 65 30.86 24.24 -10.70
CA ARG A 65 31.51 25.45 -11.22
C ARG A 65 30.55 26.61 -11.46
N CYS A 66 29.28 26.36 -11.79
CA CYS A 66 28.32 27.40 -12.19
C CYS A 66 26.91 27.23 -11.60
N ALA A 67 26.68 26.18 -10.80
CA ALA A 67 25.41 25.84 -10.16
C ALA A 67 24.20 25.65 -11.11
N SER A 68 24.43 25.60 -12.43
CA SER A 68 23.36 25.33 -13.40
C SER A 68 22.79 23.91 -13.18
N PRO A 69 21.46 23.73 -13.28
CA PRO A 69 20.86 22.40 -13.21
C PRO A 69 21.36 21.56 -14.39
N LEU A 70 21.93 20.39 -14.10
CA LEU A 70 22.23 19.40 -15.13
C LEU A 70 20.90 18.83 -15.66
N PRO A 71 20.73 18.70 -16.98
CA PRO A 71 19.51 18.17 -17.57
C PRO A 71 19.22 16.77 -17.04
N GLU A 72 17.94 16.48 -16.76
CA GLU A 72 17.48 15.25 -16.11
C GLU A 72 17.77 13.97 -16.94
N GLN A 73 18.23 14.13 -18.17
CA GLN A 73 18.44 13.07 -19.16
C GLN A 73 19.69 12.21 -18.89
N ASP A 74 20.69 12.71 -18.16
CA ASP A 74 21.96 12.00 -17.92
C ASP A 74 21.97 11.13 -16.65
N TRP A 75 20.93 11.20 -15.81
CA TRP A 75 20.87 10.44 -14.55
C TRP A 75 20.60 8.95 -14.74
N TYR A 76 20.00 8.58 -15.86
CA TYR A 76 19.61 7.20 -16.17
C TYR A 76 20.72 6.40 -16.86
N SER A 77 21.82 7.04 -17.25
CA SER A 77 22.90 6.40 -18.02
C SER A 77 23.92 5.62 -17.16
N ALA A 78 23.74 5.56 -15.84
CA ALA A 78 24.66 4.89 -14.92
C ALA A 78 23.99 3.78 -14.07
N SER A 79 22.83 3.29 -14.48
CA SER A 79 22.34 2.00 -13.99
C SER A 79 22.85 0.93 -14.94
N ASP A 80 24.06 0.46 -14.71
CA ASP A 80 24.48 -0.85 -15.22
C ASP A 80 23.43 -1.86 -14.71
N PRO A 81 22.63 -2.50 -15.58
CA PRO A 81 21.79 -3.59 -15.12
C PRO A 81 22.76 -4.67 -14.67
N ALA A 82 22.86 -4.87 -13.36
CA ALA A 82 23.45 -6.07 -12.79
C ALA A 82 22.97 -7.26 -13.63
N GLN A 83 23.92 -7.90 -14.31
CA GLN A 83 23.71 -9.12 -15.08
C GLN A 83 22.96 -10.09 -14.18
N ASP A 84 21.67 -10.31 -14.45
CA ASP A 84 21.02 -11.53 -14.02
C ASP A 84 21.82 -12.68 -14.65
N PRO A 85 22.39 -13.60 -13.85
CA PRO A 85 23.02 -14.78 -14.42
C PRO A 85 21.94 -15.55 -15.20
N PRO A 86 22.26 -16.08 -16.39
CA PRO A 86 21.30 -16.85 -17.16
C PRO A 86 20.85 -18.07 -16.34
N ASP A 87 19.53 -18.23 -16.22
CA ASP A 87 18.92 -19.49 -15.81
C ASP A 87 19.25 -20.53 -16.90
N ASP A 88 20.14 -21.47 -16.57
CA ASP A 88 20.42 -22.66 -17.38
C ASP A 88 19.30 -23.70 -17.12
N ASP A 89 18.38 -23.85 -18.09
CA ASP A 89 17.47 -25.00 -18.23
C ASP A 89 18.10 -26.12 -19.07
#